data_AF-A0A960JXK4-F1
#
_entry.id   AF-A0A960JXK4-F1
#
_cell.length_a   1.000
_cell.length_b   1.000
_cell.length_c   1.000
_cell.angle_alpha   90.00
_cell.angle_beta   90.00
_cell.angle_gamma   90.00
#
_symmetry.space_group_name_H-M   'P 1'
#
loop_
_entity.id
_entity.type
_entity.pdbx_description
1 polymer ?
#
loop_
_entity_poly.entity_id
_entity_poly.type
_entity_poly.pdbx_seq_one_letter_code
_entity_poly.pdbx_strand_id
1 'polypeptide(L)'
;MTHRQLHQEAQRSQRSAWATAIVAWALLALPSLSAAESQIHLRRVSLDLPGAPAAVVATDLDGDGRQDLAVAVVYTIWDQIELEETTEMDGVEGLVEVLTIVPALLDHRELLFFLAEETGGYRRAADPLLLDPSVLSIEAGPEARGLLALTDQGLSRLRWPLPEGGLPPFESLVEEAPVLAGTGSFFPPLGLLQELDGMPGEDLLLPAPGGYSVYLNRGADLFSEASQQGILPFFSDLPSQDGGDLIRIYPVPEVRDADGDGRADLLFLHPRRRGSELQLSKNLGGRFGPLESPLEGFPPPSGETSGEEKAEGDEEAVLFDDLDGDGRAELVT
;
A
#
# COMPACT_ATOMS: atom_id res chain seq x y z
N MET A 1 -58.36 51.22 8.50
CA MET A 1 -58.04 49.84 8.09
C MET A 1 -59.28 49.00 8.27
N THR A 2 -59.83 48.51 7.16
CA THR A 2 -61.14 47.87 7.13
C THR A 2 -61.03 46.38 7.45
N HIS A 3 -62.04 45.84 8.12
CA HIS A 3 -62.12 44.43 8.54
C HIS A 3 -61.90 43.40 7.40
N ARG A 4 -62.04 43.84 6.13
CA ARG A 4 -61.73 43.05 4.93
C ARG A 4 -60.22 42.92 4.63
N GLN A 5 -59.40 43.93 4.95
CA GLN A 5 -57.95 43.87 4.72
C GLN A 5 -57.26 42.86 5.65
N LEU A 6 -57.65 42.83 6.93
CA LEU A 6 -57.13 41.84 7.89
C LEU A 6 -57.46 40.39 7.49
N HIS A 7 -58.61 40.18 6.84
CA HIS A 7 -59.00 38.83 6.39
C HIS A 7 -58.23 38.36 5.15
N GLN A 8 -57.81 39.29 4.27
CA GLN A 8 -57.00 38.96 3.10
C GLN A 8 -55.52 38.68 3.44
N GLU A 9 -54.95 39.36 4.43
CA GLU A 9 -53.57 39.08 4.88
C GLU A 9 -53.47 37.73 5.63
N ALA A 10 -54.47 37.40 6.45
CA ALA A 10 -54.54 36.10 7.12
C ALA A 10 -54.61 34.94 6.12
N GLN A 11 -55.38 35.07 5.03
CA GLN A 11 -55.47 34.04 3.99
C GLN A 11 -54.20 33.89 3.14
N ARG A 12 -53.39 34.94 2.96
CA ARG A 12 -52.11 34.86 2.23
C ARG A 12 -51.01 34.19 3.07
N SER A 13 -50.93 34.50 4.36
CA SER A 13 -50.02 33.83 5.30
C SER A 13 -50.32 32.33 5.42
N GLN A 14 -51.61 31.98 5.45
CA GLN A 14 -52.02 30.58 5.52
C GLN A 14 -51.69 29.81 4.24
N ARG A 15 -51.67 30.44 3.05
CA ARG A 15 -51.31 29.76 1.80
C ARG A 15 -49.79 29.57 1.63
N SER A 16 -48.95 30.46 2.15
CA SER A 16 -47.49 30.28 2.08
C SER A 16 -46.99 29.21 3.05
N ALA A 17 -47.60 29.10 4.23
CA ALA A 17 -47.27 28.05 5.21
C ALA A 17 -47.62 26.63 4.72
N TRP A 18 -48.64 26.49 3.87
CA TRP A 18 -49.01 25.19 3.31
C TRP A 18 -48.11 24.79 2.13
N ALA A 19 -47.62 25.76 1.34
CA ALA A 19 -46.70 25.48 0.24
C ALA A 19 -45.31 25.01 0.74
N THR A 20 -44.79 25.58 1.83
CA THR A 20 -43.54 25.11 2.45
C THR A 20 -43.70 23.76 3.14
N ALA A 21 -44.84 23.48 3.77
CA ALA A 21 -45.11 22.18 4.39
C ALA A 21 -45.14 21.04 3.37
N ILE A 22 -45.68 21.26 2.16
CA ILE A 22 -45.74 20.23 1.11
C ILE A 22 -44.34 19.91 0.54
N VAL A 23 -43.46 20.91 0.38
CA VAL A 23 -42.07 20.66 -0.06
C VAL A 23 -41.26 19.93 1.00
N ALA A 24 -41.44 20.28 2.28
CA ALA A 24 -40.79 19.56 3.39
C ALA A 24 -41.29 18.11 3.50
N TRP A 25 -42.58 17.85 3.26
CA TRP A 25 -43.11 16.48 3.24
C TRP A 25 -42.67 15.68 2.00
N ALA A 26 -42.53 16.32 0.84
CA ALA A 26 -42.00 15.66 -0.37
C ALA A 26 -40.52 15.28 -0.22
N LEU A 27 -39.74 16.05 0.54
CA LEU A 27 -38.34 15.71 0.86
C LEU A 27 -38.23 14.62 1.93
N LEU A 28 -39.20 14.50 2.86
CA LEU A 28 -39.26 13.42 3.85
C LEU A 28 -39.87 12.11 3.30
N ALA A 29 -40.55 12.18 2.15
CA ALA A 29 -41.12 11.03 1.45
C ALA A 29 -40.23 10.54 0.30
N LEU A 30 -38.95 10.97 0.26
CA LEU A 30 -37.97 10.20 -0.48
C LEU A 30 -37.99 8.80 0.14
N PRO A 31 -38.33 7.74 -0.62
CA PRO A 31 -38.21 6.40 -0.11
C PRO A 31 -36.80 6.30 0.41
N SER A 32 -36.65 5.89 1.68
CA SER A 32 -35.37 5.37 2.16
C SER A 32 -34.88 4.50 1.03
N LEU A 33 -33.79 4.90 0.38
CA LEU A 33 -33.07 4.05 -0.56
C LEU A 33 -32.87 2.79 0.27
N SER A 34 -33.74 1.80 0.08
CA SER A 34 -33.50 0.48 0.58
C SER A 34 -32.18 0.18 -0.07
N ALA A 35 -31.12 0.17 0.73
CA ALA A 35 -29.94 -0.59 0.42
C ALA A 35 -30.51 -1.98 0.13
N ALA A 36 -30.84 -2.21 -1.14
CA ALA A 36 -31.18 -3.52 -1.61
C ALA A 36 -30.00 -4.33 -1.14
N GLU A 37 -30.27 -5.34 -0.31
CA GLU A 37 -29.26 -6.34 0.02
C GLU A 37 -28.77 -6.88 -1.31
N SER A 38 -27.73 -6.26 -1.87
CA SER A 38 -27.08 -6.75 -3.05
C SER A 38 -26.40 -8.00 -2.54
N GLN A 39 -27.03 -9.15 -2.78
CA GLN A 39 -26.39 -10.42 -2.51
C GLN A 39 -25.02 -10.35 -3.16
N ILE A 40 -23.97 -10.54 -2.37
CA ILE A 40 -22.62 -10.53 -2.87
C ILE A 40 -22.53 -11.72 -3.84
N HIS A 41 -22.58 -11.43 -5.14
CA HIS A 41 -22.52 -12.43 -6.19
C HIS A 41 -21.06 -12.86 -6.35
N LEU A 42 -20.69 -13.90 -5.62
CA LEU A 42 -19.36 -14.49 -5.74
C LEU A 42 -19.29 -15.38 -6.97
N ARG A 43 -18.31 -15.12 -7.84
CA ARG A 43 -17.93 -16.02 -8.93
C ARG A 43 -16.62 -16.70 -8.58
N ARG A 44 -16.56 -18.02 -8.74
CA ARG A 44 -15.32 -18.78 -8.65
C ARG A 44 -14.59 -18.74 -10.00
N VAL A 45 -13.32 -18.35 -9.98
CA VAL A 45 -12.38 -18.47 -11.10
C VAL A 45 -11.22 -19.35 -10.64
N SER A 46 -10.67 -20.15 -11.55
CA SER A 46 -9.44 -20.93 -11.33
C SER A 46 -8.42 -20.53 -12.37
N LEU A 47 -7.20 -20.23 -11.95
CA LEU A 47 -6.08 -19.87 -12.82
C LEU A 47 -4.98 -20.92 -12.64
N ASP A 48 -4.39 -21.38 -13.74
CA ASP A 48 -3.26 -22.30 -13.71
C ASP A 48 -1.97 -21.50 -13.50
N LEU A 49 -1.33 -21.71 -12.35
CA LEU A 49 -0.09 -21.05 -11.94
C LEU A 49 1.00 -22.11 -11.71
N PRO A 50 2.29 -21.79 -11.98
CA PRO A 50 3.39 -22.71 -11.72
C PRO A 50 3.70 -22.91 -10.22
N GLY A 51 3.19 -22.02 -9.36
CA GLY A 51 3.40 -22.06 -7.92
C GLY A 51 2.37 -21.22 -7.17
N ALA A 52 2.55 -21.11 -5.85
CA ALA A 52 1.71 -20.25 -5.02
C ALA A 52 1.95 -18.77 -5.41
N PRO A 53 0.88 -17.97 -5.59
CA PRO A 53 1.05 -16.55 -5.90
C PRO A 53 1.68 -15.83 -4.71
N ALA A 54 2.73 -15.05 -4.98
CA ALA A 54 3.36 -14.15 -4.01
C ALA A 54 2.63 -12.81 -3.96
N ALA A 55 2.07 -12.36 -5.09
CA ALA A 55 1.20 -11.19 -5.17
C ALA A 55 0.15 -11.38 -6.27
N VAL A 56 -1.04 -10.82 -6.05
CA VAL A 56 -2.12 -10.73 -7.04
C VAL A 56 -2.57 -9.28 -7.07
N VAL A 57 -2.37 -8.63 -8.21
CA VAL A 57 -2.70 -7.21 -8.41
C VAL A 57 -3.82 -7.11 -9.43
N ALA A 58 -4.91 -6.45 -9.03
CA ALA A 58 -6.00 -6.09 -9.94
C ALA A 58 -5.75 -4.67 -10.48
N THR A 59 -5.65 -4.55 -11.80
CA THR A 59 -5.47 -3.27 -12.48
C THR A 59 -5.94 -3.41 -13.92
N ASP A 60 -6.44 -2.34 -14.53
CA ASP A 60 -6.78 -2.32 -15.96
C ASP A 60 -5.48 -2.21 -16.75
N LEU A 61 -5.01 -3.34 -17.31
CA LEU A 61 -3.73 -3.42 -18.00
C LEU A 61 -3.88 -2.89 -19.43
N ASP A 62 -4.97 -3.22 -20.13
CA ASP A 62 -5.16 -2.89 -21.54
C ASP A 62 -5.99 -1.63 -21.81
N GLY A 63 -6.49 -0.97 -20.77
CA GLY A 63 -7.19 0.30 -20.84
C GLY A 63 -8.65 0.18 -21.27
N ASP A 64 -9.25 -1.00 -21.16
CA ASP A 64 -10.64 -1.26 -21.56
C ASP A 64 -11.67 -0.97 -20.46
N GLY A 65 -11.20 -0.55 -19.27
CA GLY A 65 -12.01 -0.21 -18.11
C GLY A 65 -12.40 -1.42 -17.25
N ARG A 66 -11.95 -2.63 -17.58
CA ARG A 66 -12.15 -3.83 -16.75
C ARG A 66 -10.92 -4.10 -15.89
N GLN A 67 -11.14 -4.76 -14.76
CA GLN A 67 -10.07 -5.11 -13.84
C GLN A 67 -9.40 -6.40 -14.30
N ASP A 68 -8.21 -6.28 -14.90
CA ASP A 68 -7.33 -7.40 -15.24
C ASP A 68 -6.56 -7.87 -14.01
N LEU A 69 -5.76 -8.93 -14.17
CA LEU A 69 -4.90 -9.46 -13.12
C LEU A 69 -3.45 -9.58 -13.59
N ALA A 70 -2.54 -9.08 -12.75
CA ALA A 70 -1.14 -9.42 -12.78
C ALA A 70 -0.81 -10.29 -11.56
N VAL A 71 -0.24 -11.47 -11.76
CA VAL A 71 0.06 -12.43 -10.70
C VAL A 71 1.55 -12.68 -10.67
N ALA A 72 2.21 -12.28 -9.59
CA ALA A 72 3.60 -12.64 -9.33
C ALA A 72 3.66 -14.01 -8.66
N VAL A 73 4.52 -14.87 -9.18
CA VAL A 73 4.84 -16.16 -8.57
C VAL A 73 6.33 -16.18 -8.28
N VAL A 74 6.68 -16.48 -7.04
CA VAL A 74 8.06 -16.49 -6.54
C VAL A 74 8.30 -17.86 -5.92
N TYR A 75 9.29 -18.58 -6.43
CA TYR A 75 9.62 -19.92 -5.98
C TYR A 75 11.09 -20.23 -6.24
N THR A 76 11.61 -21.20 -5.53
CA THR A 76 12.99 -21.64 -5.72
C THR A 76 13.01 -22.82 -6.68
N ILE A 77 13.86 -22.74 -7.70
CA ILE A 77 14.14 -23.85 -8.60
C ILE A 77 15.51 -24.46 -8.26
N TRP A 78 15.59 -25.78 -8.44
CA TRP A 78 16.87 -26.47 -8.48
C TRP A 78 17.44 -26.33 -9.87
N ASP A 79 18.61 -25.71 -9.98
CA ASP A 79 19.32 -25.59 -11.24
C ASP A 79 20.78 -26.02 -11.09
N GLN A 80 21.45 -26.22 -12.21
CA GLN A 80 22.86 -26.59 -12.28
C GLN A 80 23.65 -25.42 -12.86
N ILE A 81 24.56 -24.88 -12.06
CA ILE A 81 25.55 -23.94 -12.57
C ILE A 81 26.73 -24.75 -13.08
N GLU A 82 26.86 -24.84 -14.40
CA GLU A 82 28.04 -25.42 -15.04
C GLU A 82 29.19 -24.40 -15.00
N LEU A 83 30.27 -24.75 -14.30
CA LEU A 83 31.51 -23.98 -14.30
C LEU A 83 32.54 -24.76 -15.12
N GLU A 84 32.87 -24.23 -16.30
CA GLU A 84 33.98 -24.71 -17.12
C GLU A 84 35.28 -24.05 -16.63
N GLU A 85 36.13 -24.79 -15.93
CA GLU A 85 37.49 -24.35 -15.60
C GLU A 85 38.50 -25.05 -16.51
N THR A 86 39.22 -24.26 -17.32
CA THR A 86 40.38 -24.75 -18.08
C THR A 86 41.64 -24.54 -17.23
N THR A 87 42.23 -25.63 -16.75
CA THR A 87 43.51 -25.59 -16.02
C THR A 87 44.61 -26.24 -16.85
N GLU A 88 45.67 -25.49 -17.17
CA GLU A 88 46.90 -26.08 -17.69
C GLU A 88 47.66 -26.73 -16.52
N MET A 89 47.83 -28.06 -16.56
CA MET A 89 48.65 -28.77 -15.59
C MET A 89 50.09 -28.87 -16.11
N ASP A 90 51.04 -28.31 -15.37
CA ASP A 90 52.48 -28.41 -15.67
C ASP A 90 52.89 -29.88 -15.82
N GLY A 91 53.31 -30.26 -17.04
CA GLY A 91 53.84 -31.59 -17.35
C GLY A 91 52.88 -32.58 -18.03
N VAL A 92 51.67 -32.16 -18.41
CA VAL A 92 50.75 -32.96 -19.24
C VAL A 92 50.57 -32.29 -20.60
N GLU A 93 51.00 -32.96 -21.69
CA GLU A 93 50.66 -32.54 -23.05
C GLU A 93 49.17 -32.86 -23.32
N GLY A 94 48.30 -31.89 -23.06
CA GLY A 94 46.87 -31.97 -23.34
C GLY A 94 46.03 -31.13 -22.39
N LEU A 95 45.01 -30.45 -22.91
CA LEU A 95 44.00 -29.76 -22.12
C LEU A 95 43.15 -30.79 -21.37
N VAL A 96 43.10 -30.69 -20.04
CA VAL A 96 42.13 -31.43 -19.23
C VAL A 96 40.97 -30.47 -18.96
N GLU A 97 39.82 -30.74 -19.56
CA GLU A 97 38.56 -30.05 -19.22
C GLU A 97 37.96 -30.72 -17.98
N VAL A 98 37.90 -29.98 -16.87
CA VAL A 98 37.22 -30.42 -15.65
C VAL A 98 35.88 -29.69 -15.60
N LEU A 99 34.80 -30.40 -15.88
CA LEU A 99 33.45 -29.90 -15.68
C LEU A 99 33.07 -30.07 -14.20
N THR A 100 32.87 -28.96 -13.50
CA THR A 100 32.34 -28.98 -12.13
C THR A 100 30.86 -28.61 -12.16
N ILE A 101 29.99 -29.52 -11.70
CA ILE A 101 28.56 -29.27 -11.56
C ILE A 101 28.29 -28.88 -10.11
N VAL A 102 27.86 -27.64 -9.88
CA VAL A 102 27.45 -27.17 -8.56
C VAL A 102 25.93 -27.05 -8.54
N PRO A 103 25.20 -27.89 -7.76
CA PRO A 103 23.76 -27.71 -7.60
C PRO A 103 23.50 -26.39 -6.88
N ALA A 104 22.61 -25.58 -7.45
CA ALA A 104 22.22 -24.29 -6.89
C ALA A 104 20.71 -24.21 -6.70
N LEU A 105 20.31 -23.54 -5.63
CA LEU A 105 18.94 -23.07 -5.43
C LEU A 105 18.86 -21.66 -6.00
N LEU A 106 18.14 -21.50 -7.11
CA LEU A 106 17.95 -20.21 -7.75
C LEU A 106 16.58 -19.67 -7.42
N ASP A 107 16.54 -18.40 -7.05
CA ASP A 107 15.30 -17.66 -6.91
C ASP A 107 14.72 -17.37 -8.30
N HIS A 108 13.49 -17.84 -8.53
CA HIS A 108 12.78 -17.66 -9.79
C HIS A 108 11.53 -16.83 -9.53
N ARG A 109 11.42 -15.73 -10.29
CA ARG A 109 10.30 -14.79 -10.20
C ARG A 109 9.71 -14.60 -11.58
N GLU A 110 8.41 -14.74 -11.68
CA GLU A 110 7.70 -14.44 -12.92
C GLU A 110 6.36 -13.75 -12.67
N LEU A 111 5.99 -12.92 -13.63
CA LEU A 111 4.74 -12.19 -13.66
C LEU A 111 3.86 -12.72 -14.79
N LEU A 112 2.68 -13.19 -14.41
CA LEU A 112 1.66 -13.70 -15.32
C LEU A 112 0.55 -12.66 -15.50
N PHE A 113 0.12 -12.44 -16.74
CA PHE A 113 -0.91 -11.45 -17.08
C PHE A 113 -2.18 -12.13 -17.56
N PHE A 114 -3.30 -11.72 -16.98
CA PHE A 114 -4.61 -12.24 -17.32
C PHE A 114 -5.60 -11.09 -17.57
N LEU A 115 -6.08 -10.98 -18.79
CA LEU A 115 -7.06 -9.95 -19.17
C LEU A 115 -8.48 -10.43 -18.86
N ALA A 116 -9.31 -9.53 -18.35
CA ALA A 116 -10.70 -9.77 -18.03
C ALA A 116 -11.54 -9.92 -19.31
N GLU A 117 -12.44 -10.90 -19.29
CA GLU A 117 -13.36 -11.16 -20.40
C GLU A 117 -14.73 -10.50 -20.16
N GLU A 118 -15.43 -10.09 -21.22
CA GLU A 118 -16.77 -9.47 -21.13
C GLU A 118 -17.80 -10.38 -20.44
N THR A 119 -17.71 -11.69 -20.66
CA THR A 119 -18.59 -12.68 -20.01
C THR A 119 -18.14 -13.01 -18.58
N GLY A 120 -17.11 -12.31 -18.10
CA GLY A 120 -16.37 -12.51 -16.87
C GLY A 120 -15.43 -13.72 -16.91
N GLY A 121 -14.51 -13.78 -15.96
CA GLY A 121 -13.37 -14.69 -16.03
C GLY A 121 -12.16 -13.98 -16.65
N TYR A 122 -11.11 -14.74 -16.91
CA TYR A 122 -9.83 -14.20 -17.36
C TYR A 122 -9.15 -15.11 -18.37
N ARG A 123 -8.44 -14.51 -19.32
CA ARG A 123 -7.58 -15.22 -20.28
C ARG A 123 -6.12 -14.79 -20.13
N ARG A 124 -5.19 -15.73 -20.29
CA ARG A 124 -3.75 -15.40 -20.31
C ARG A 124 -3.45 -14.52 -21.52
N ALA A 125 -2.70 -13.45 -21.31
CA ALA A 125 -2.53 -12.39 -22.30
C ALA A 125 -1.13 -12.30 -22.90
N ALA A 126 -0.11 -12.77 -22.18
CA ALA A 126 1.28 -12.79 -22.63
C ALA A 126 2.04 -13.99 -22.05
N ASP A 127 3.23 -14.22 -22.60
CA ASP A 127 4.23 -15.09 -22.00
C ASP A 127 4.62 -14.56 -20.61
N PRO A 128 5.00 -15.44 -19.66
CA PRO A 128 5.39 -14.98 -18.34
C PRO A 128 6.61 -14.07 -18.44
N LEU A 129 6.54 -12.92 -17.77
CA LEU A 129 7.66 -11.99 -17.69
C LEU A 129 8.55 -12.39 -16.51
N LEU A 130 9.79 -12.79 -16.78
CA LEU A 130 10.78 -13.01 -15.72
C LEU A 130 11.10 -11.69 -15.03
N LEU A 131 11.05 -11.69 -13.70
CA LEU A 131 11.38 -10.53 -12.89
C LEU A 131 12.82 -10.66 -12.39
N ASP A 132 13.57 -9.56 -12.49
CA ASP A 132 14.90 -9.47 -11.90
C ASP A 132 14.79 -9.51 -10.36
N PRO A 133 15.77 -10.10 -9.63
CA PRO A 133 15.77 -10.11 -8.16
C PRO A 133 15.74 -8.71 -7.52
N SER A 134 16.08 -7.66 -8.26
CA SER A 134 15.92 -6.27 -7.84
C SER A 134 14.47 -5.79 -7.82
N VAL A 135 13.51 -6.53 -8.36
CA VAL A 135 12.08 -6.26 -8.21
C VAL A 135 11.61 -6.77 -6.85
N LEU A 136 11.32 -5.84 -5.96
CA LEU A 136 11.03 -6.06 -4.54
C LEU A 136 9.53 -6.23 -4.26
N SER A 137 8.64 -5.56 -4.99
CA SER A 137 7.19 -5.68 -4.83
C SER A 137 6.48 -5.18 -6.09
N ILE A 138 5.22 -5.56 -6.29
CA ILE A 138 4.36 -5.08 -7.37
C ILE A 138 3.01 -4.59 -6.82
N GLU A 139 2.51 -3.50 -7.38
CA GLU A 139 1.28 -2.84 -6.93
C GLU A 139 0.49 -2.26 -8.10
N ALA A 140 -0.80 -2.04 -7.93
CA ALA A 140 -1.62 -1.34 -8.93
C ALA A 140 -1.22 0.13 -8.93
N GLY A 141 -1.04 0.75 -10.10
CA GLY A 141 -0.78 2.19 -10.19
C GLY A 141 -2.05 3.04 -10.09
N PRO A 142 -1.92 4.36 -9.87
CA PRO A 142 -3.06 5.27 -9.79
C PRO A 142 -3.85 5.31 -11.11
N GLU A 143 -5.18 5.49 -11.05
CA GLU A 143 -6.08 5.65 -12.21
C GLU A 143 -5.87 4.65 -13.37
N ALA A 144 -5.93 3.33 -13.13
CA ALA A 144 -5.77 2.33 -14.21
C ALA A 144 -4.46 2.49 -15.02
N ARG A 145 -3.43 3.18 -14.49
CA ARG A 145 -2.17 3.45 -15.21
C ARG A 145 -1.21 2.26 -15.17
N GLY A 146 -1.77 1.07 -15.07
CA GLY A 146 -1.08 -0.22 -15.15
C GLY A 146 -0.51 -0.70 -13.82
N LEU A 147 0.63 -1.37 -13.92
CA LEU A 147 1.29 -2.05 -12.83
C LEU A 147 2.57 -1.30 -12.46
N LEU A 148 2.81 -1.09 -11.17
CA LEU A 148 4.04 -0.54 -10.64
C LEU A 148 4.89 -1.64 -10.00
N ALA A 149 6.19 -1.45 -10.03
CA ALA A 149 7.17 -2.29 -9.38
C ALA A 149 8.07 -1.42 -8.50
N LEU A 150 8.14 -1.77 -7.21
CA LEU A 150 9.22 -1.29 -6.35
C LEU A 150 10.47 -2.08 -6.69
N THR A 151 11.56 -1.38 -7.00
CA THR A 151 12.86 -1.97 -7.34
C THR A 151 13.96 -1.48 -6.40
N ASP A 152 15.14 -2.09 -6.46
CA ASP A 152 16.33 -1.61 -5.77
C ASP A 152 16.72 -0.16 -6.10
N GLN A 153 16.30 0.36 -7.26
CA GLN A 153 16.60 1.73 -7.70
C GLN A 153 15.46 2.73 -7.44
N GLY A 154 14.30 2.25 -6.96
CA GLY A 154 13.10 3.05 -6.74
C GLY A 154 11.88 2.49 -7.45
N LEU A 155 10.93 3.35 -7.80
CA LEU A 155 9.64 2.94 -8.36
C LEU A 155 9.68 2.95 -9.89
N SER A 156 9.20 1.86 -10.51
CA SER A 156 9.08 1.74 -11.96
C SER A 156 7.66 1.35 -12.38
N ARG A 157 7.27 1.71 -13.60
CA ARG A 157 6.01 1.32 -14.22
C ARG A 157 6.22 0.24 -15.27
N LEU A 158 5.38 -0.77 -15.30
CA LEU A 158 5.33 -1.74 -16.38
C LEU A 158 4.87 -1.08 -17.68
N ARG A 159 5.61 -1.28 -18.77
CA ARG A 159 5.18 -0.94 -20.12
C ARG A 159 4.23 -2.03 -20.62
N TRP A 160 2.98 -1.65 -20.91
CA TRP A 160 1.99 -2.54 -21.50
C TRP A 160 1.49 -1.98 -22.86
N PRO A 161 1.34 -2.82 -23.91
CA PRO A 161 1.78 -4.22 -23.99
C PRO A 161 3.30 -4.37 -23.79
N LEU A 162 3.74 -5.56 -23.40
CA LEU A 162 5.16 -5.83 -23.19
C LEU A 162 5.95 -5.49 -24.46
N PRO A 163 7.03 -4.71 -24.36
CA PRO A 163 7.74 -4.24 -25.53
C PRO A 163 8.52 -5.39 -26.21
N GLU A 164 8.49 -5.42 -27.54
CA GLU A 164 9.31 -6.34 -28.34
C GLU A 164 10.74 -5.82 -28.50
N GLY A 165 11.68 -6.71 -28.86
CA GLY A 165 13.03 -6.29 -29.30
C GLY A 165 14.01 -5.92 -28.18
N GLY A 166 13.80 -6.43 -26.96
CA GLY A 166 14.75 -6.30 -25.85
C GLY A 166 14.74 -4.95 -25.13
N LEU A 167 13.75 -4.10 -25.39
CA LEU A 167 13.50 -2.92 -24.56
C LEU A 167 13.12 -3.37 -23.12
N PRO A 168 13.53 -2.60 -22.10
CA PRO A 168 13.19 -2.95 -20.73
C PRO A 168 11.67 -2.91 -20.53
N PRO A 169 11.09 -3.93 -19.85
CA PRO A 169 9.66 -4.00 -19.59
C PRO A 169 9.21 -2.96 -18.57
N PHE A 170 10.14 -2.39 -17.80
CA PHE A 170 9.89 -1.36 -16.79
C PHE A 170 10.48 -0.01 -17.19
N GLU A 171 9.75 1.05 -16.88
CA GLU A 171 10.13 2.44 -17.03
C GLU A 171 10.28 3.08 -15.64
N SER A 172 11.44 3.68 -15.35
CA SER A 172 11.65 4.36 -14.08
C SER A 172 10.69 5.54 -13.93
N LEU A 173 10.01 5.62 -12.79
CA LEU A 173 9.20 6.77 -12.37
C LEU A 173 9.90 7.58 -11.27
N VAL A 174 10.53 6.88 -10.32
CA VAL A 174 11.22 7.48 -9.17
C VAL A 174 12.59 6.82 -9.03
N GLU A 175 13.65 7.63 -9.10
CA GLU A 175 15.04 7.20 -8.92
C GLU A 175 15.52 7.45 -7.47
N GLU A 176 14.81 6.88 -6.51
CA GLU A 176 15.19 6.86 -5.10
C GLU A 176 15.15 5.42 -4.59
N ALA A 177 16.31 4.86 -4.25
CA ALA A 177 16.40 3.51 -3.71
C ALA A 177 15.61 3.40 -2.40
N PRO A 178 14.73 2.39 -2.22
CA PRO A 178 14.05 2.18 -0.95
C PRO A 178 15.00 1.61 0.11
N VAL A 179 14.59 1.64 1.38
CA VAL A 179 15.31 0.97 2.48
C VAL A 179 15.44 -0.55 2.28
N LEU A 180 14.55 -1.12 1.46
CA LEU A 180 14.53 -2.55 1.10
C LEU A 180 15.52 -2.89 -0.04
N ALA A 181 16.21 -1.90 -0.60
CA ALA A 181 17.14 -2.11 -1.71
C ALA A 181 18.27 -3.07 -1.32
N GLY A 182 18.55 -4.03 -2.20
CA GLY A 182 19.61 -5.03 -2.02
C GLY A 182 19.23 -6.17 -1.07
N THR A 183 18.00 -6.22 -0.55
CA THR A 183 17.51 -7.38 0.21
C THR A 183 17.40 -8.64 -0.65
N GLY A 184 17.27 -8.47 -1.97
CA GLY A 184 17.05 -9.56 -2.91
C GLY A 184 15.81 -10.38 -2.56
N SER A 185 14.87 -9.83 -1.79
CA SER A 185 13.65 -10.50 -1.34
C SER A 185 12.44 -9.90 -2.04
N PHE A 186 11.47 -10.73 -2.40
CA PHE A 186 10.20 -10.27 -2.92
C PHE A 186 9.18 -10.18 -1.78
N PHE A 187 8.52 -9.04 -1.68
CA PHE A 187 7.51 -8.73 -0.68
C PHE A 187 6.12 -8.68 -1.34
N PRO A 188 5.06 -9.05 -0.60
CA PRO A 188 3.69 -8.72 -1.01
C PRO A 188 3.52 -7.21 -1.24
N PRO A 189 2.39 -6.77 -1.84
CA PRO A 189 2.05 -5.35 -1.90
C PRO A 189 2.22 -4.68 -0.54
N LEU A 190 3.04 -3.65 -0.50
CA LEU A 190 3.43 -2.89 0.69
C LEU A 190 2.47 -1.73 0.96
N GLY A 191 1.58 -1.41 0.02
CA GLY A 191 0.62 -0.32 0.15
C GLY A 191 1.31 1.05 0.03
N LEU A 192 2.23 1.17 -0.92
CA LEU A 192 3.02 2.38 -1.14
C LEU A 192 2.18 3.53 -1.71
N LEU A 193 1.06 3.19 -2.36
CA LEU A 193 0.14 4.14 -2.96
C LEU A 193 -1.04 4.39 -2.04
N GLN A 194 -1.24 5.66 -1.67
CA GLN A 194 -2.22 6.11 -0.67
C GLN A 194 -2.72 7.52 -1.02
N GLU A 195 -3.95 7.88 -0.67
CA GLU A 195 -4.43 9.26 -0.80
C GLU A 195 -3.86 10.11 0.36
N LEU A 196 -2.91 11.00 0.07
CA LEU A 196 -2.17 11.76 1.11
C LEU A 196 -2.38 13.27 1.04
N ASP A 197 -3.03 13.82 0.02
CA ASP A 197 -3.30 15.26 -0.06
C ASP A 197 -4.80 15.63 -0.07
N GLY A 198 -5.67 14.62 -0.02
CA GLY A 198 -7.13 14.77 -0.07
C GLY A 198 -7.64 15.14 -1.47
N MET A 199 -6.80 15.01 -2.49
CA MET A 199 -7.20 15.11 -3.89
C MET A 199 -7.45 13.70 -4.45
N PRO A 200 -8.40 13.54 -5.38
CA PRO A 200 -8.62 12.25 -6.03
C PRO A 200 -7.36 11.72 -6.70
N GLY A 201 -6.92 10.54 -6.29
CA GLY A 201 -5.72 9.88 -6.79
C GLY A 201 -4.85 9.37 -5.65
N GLU A 202 -3.99 8.40 -5.96
CA GLU A 202 -3.03 7.88 -4.98
C GLU A 202 -1.68 8.59 -5.17
N ASP A 203 -1.14 9.06 -4.06
CA ASP A 203 0.21 9.56 -3.87
C ASP A 203 1.14 8.42 -3.46
N LEU A 204 2.44 8.60 -3.62
CA LEU A 204 3.44 7.59 -3.25
C LEU A 204 4.09 7.95 -1.90
N LEU A 205 4.01 7.01 -0.96
CA LEU A 205 4.78 6.99 0.28
C LEU A 205 5.91 5.97 0.16
N LEU A 206 7.10 6.45 -0.21
CA LEU A 206 8.26 5.61 -0.45
C LEU A 206 9.08 5.44 0.84
N PRO A 207 9.38 4.20 1.27
CA PRO A 207 10.25 3.97 2.40
C PRO A 207 11.73 4.18 2.03
N ALA A 208 12.28 5.36 2.28
CA ALA A 208 13.63 5.75 1.89
C ALA A 208 14.71 5.42 2.97
N PRO A 209 16.02 5.35 2.64
CA PRO A 209 17.07 5.08 3.61
C PRO A 209 17.17 6.12 4.75
N GLY A 210 16.75 7.37 4.50
CA GLY A 210 16.78 8.47 5.48
C GLY A 210 15.51 8.64 6.32
N GLY A 211 14.50 7.80 6.10
CA GLY A 211 13.15 7.99 6.63
C GLY A 211 12.15 7.70 5.53
N TYR A 212 11.17 8.56 5.26
CA TYR A 212 10.22 8.36 4.16
C TYR A 212 10.24 9.53 3.18
N SER A 213 9.84 9.26 1.94
CA SER A 213 9.65 10.27 0.92
C SER A 213 8.20 10.25 0.43
N VAL A 214 7.60 11.43 0.32
CA VAL A 214 6.23 11.60 -0.21
C VAL A 214 6.35 12.16 -1.61
N TYR A 215 5.64 11.56 -2.56
CA TYR A 215 5.55 12.05 -3.92
C TYR A 215 4.08 12.23 -4.27
N LEU A 216 3.67 13.47 -4.48
CA LEU A 216 2.27 13.78 -4.80
C LEU A 216 1.97 13.48 -6.27
N ASN A 217 0.80 12.91 -6.52
CA ASN A 217 0.29 12.64 -7.85
C ASN A 217 -0.29 13.92 -8.47
N ARG A 218 0.45 14.53 -9.39
CA ARG A 218 0.04 15.75 -10.09
C ARG A 218 -0.51 15.50 -11.50
N GLY A 219 -1.09 14.33 -11.73
CA GLY A 219 -1.64 13.97 -13.03
C GLY A 219 -0.57 13.41 -13.96
N ALA A 220 -0.29 14.07 -15.10
CA ALA A 220 0.53 13.48 -16.18
C ALA A 220 1.97 13.17 -15.76
N ASP A 221 2.56 14.01 -14.90
CA ASP A 221 3.90 13.82 -14.34
C ASP A 221 3.79 13.11 -12.98
N LEU A 222 3.59 11.79 -13.03
CA LEU A 222 3.56 10.96 -11.83
C LEU A 222 4.92 11.01 -11.12
N PHE A 223 4.90 11.38 -9.84
CA PHE A 223 6.01 11.23 -8.91
C PHE A 223 7.35 11.85 -9.36
N SER A 224 7.31 12.98 -10.08
CA SER A 224 8.51 13.59 -10.64
C SER A 224 9.53 14.08 -9.60
N GLU A 225 9.06 14.59 -8.47
CA GLU A 225 9.91 15.06 -7.36
C GLU A 225 9.24 14.78 -6.01
N ALA A 226 10.05 14.50 -4.99
CA ALA A 226 9.56 14.34 -3.62
C ALA A 226 8.98 15.67 -3.12
N SER A 227 7.73 15.67 -2.68
CA SER A 227 7.08 16.82 -2.04
C SER A 227 7.60 17.05 -0.62
N GLN A 228 8.01 15.96 0.04
CA GLN A 228 8.56 15.95 1.39
C GLN A 228 9.47 14.75 1.59
N GLN A 229 10.51 14.95 2.39
CA GLN A 229 11.26 13.88 3.05
C GLN A 229 11.07 14.03 4.55
N GLY A 230 10.67 12.96 5.22
CA GLY A 230 10.48 12.90 6.65
C GLY A 230 11.39 11.88 7.30
N ILE A 231 11.59 11.99 8.60
CA ILE A 231 12.38 11.04 9.39
C ILE A 231 11.40 10.02 9.99
N LEU A 232 11.79 8.76 10.02
CA LEU A 232 11.01 7.76 10.74
C LEU A 232 11.26 7.81 12.23
N PRO A 233 10.21 7.73 13.05
CA PRO A 233 10.38 7.54 14.48
C PRO A 233 10.95 6.15 14.75
N PHE A 234 11.56 5.99 15.92
CA PHE A 234 12.14 4.70 16.36
C PHE A 234 13.23 4.14 15.44
N PHE A 235 13.68 4.92 14.44
CA PHE A 235 14.78 4.56 13.57
C PHE A 235 16.07 4.51 14.39
N SER A 236 16.36 3.32 14.88
CA SER A 236 17.50 3.04 15.73
C SER A 236 17.96 1.61 15.49
N ASP A 237 19.27 1.44 15.61
CA ASP A 237 19.87 0.13 15.65
C ASP A 237 19.58 -0.47 17.03
N LEU A 238 18.60 -1.36 17.11
CA LEU A 238 18.20 -1.99 18.36
C LEU A 238 18.98 -3.29 18.56
N PRO A 239 19.53 -3.56 19.76
CA PRO A 239 20.16 -4.84 20.02
C PRO A 239 19.14 -5.96 19.79
N SER A 240 19.52 -6.98 19.03
CA SER A 240 18.77 -8.23 18.89
C SER A 240 18.41 -8.77 20.27
N GLN A 241 17.28 -9.49 20.37
CA GLN A 241 16.88 -10.13 21.62
C GLN A 241 17.97 -11.06 22.18
N ASP A 242 18.83 -11.60 21.31
CA ASP A 242 19.94 -12.48 21.67
C ASP A 242 21.27 -11.74 21.95
N GLY A 243 21.26 -10.39 21.95
CA GLY A 243 22.39 -9.56 22.36
C GLY A 243 23.61 -9.52 21.41
N GLY A 244 23.56 -10.23 20.27
CA GLY A 244 24.69 -10.35 19.33
C GLY A 244 24.71 -9.31 18.21
N ASP A 245 23.56 -9.05 17.58
CA ASP A 245 23.47 -8.24 16.37
C ASP A 245 22.60 -7.00 16.57
N LEU A 246 22.93 -5.91 15.88
CA LEU A 246 22.06 -4.75 15.79
C LEU A 246 21.02 -5.01 14.70
N ILE A 247 19.74 -4.94 15.08
CA ILE A 247 18.61 -5.00 14.16
C ILE A 247 18.18 -3.57 13.87
N ARG A 248 18.27 -3.19 12.60
CA ARG A 248 17.65 -1.95 12.12
C ARG A 248 16.16 -2.19 11.93
N ILE A 249 15.34 -1.37 12.57
CA ILE A 249 13.89 -1.44 12.39
C ILE A 249 13.41 -0.24 11.59
N TYR A 250 12.58 -0.53 10.60
CA TYR A 250 11.94 0.44 9.76
C TYR A 250 10.42 0.36 9.97
N PRO A 251 9.83 1.19 10.84
CA PRO A 251 8.38 1.16 11.05
C PRO A 251 7.67 1.59 9.78
N VAL A 252 6.82 0.71 9.26
CA VAL A 252 5.88 1.04 8.19
C VAL A 252 4.74 1.84 8.83
N PRO A 253 4.46 3.07 8.40
CA PRO A 253 3.33 3.83 8.92
C PRO A 253 2.02 3.18 8.51
N GLU A 254 1.04 3.25 9.40
CA GLU A 254 -0.36 3.11 9.01
C GLU A 254 -0.86 4.46 8.51
N VAL A 255 -1.56 4.45 7.38
CA VAL A 255 -2.11 5.65 6.75
C VAL A 255 -3.61 5.67 6.98
N ARG A 256 -4.11 6.64 7.77
CA ARG A 256 -5.53 6.79 8.10
C ARG A 256 -5.83 8.17 8.66
N ASP A 257 -7.06 8.61 8.56
CA ASP A 257 -7.53 9.85 9.20
C ASP A 257 -7.66 9.62 10.71
N ALA A 258 -6.66 10.03 11.49
CA ALA A 258 -6.63 9.73 12.91
C ALA A 258 -7.32 10.82 13.74
N ASP A 259 -7.48 12.03 13.22
CA ASP A 259 -8.12 13.15 13.92
C ASP A 259 -9.44 13.63 13.31
N GLY A 260 -10.01 12.87 12.37
CA GLY A 260 -11.33 13.08 11.79
C GLY A 260 -11.43 14.34 10.92
N ASP A 261 -10.31 14.89 10.47
CA ASP A 261 -10.28 16.09 9.62
C ASP A 261 -10.53 15.77 8.12
N GLY A 262 -10.67 14.49 7.80
CA GLY A 262 -10.88 13.95 6.46
C GLY A 262 -9.60 13.71 5.67
N ARG A 263 -8.41 13.83 6.28
CA ARG A 263 -7.12 13.59 5.63
C ARG A 263 -6.39 12.45 6.31
N ALA A 264 -5.71 11.61 5.53
CA ALA A 264 -4.95 10.52 6.12
C ALA A 264 -3.63 11.01 6.75
N ASP A 265 -3.47 10.75 8.05
CA ASP A 265 -2.24 10.96 8.82
C ASP A 265 -1.29 9.76 8.73
N LEU A 266 -0.05 9.94 9.19
CA LEU A 266 0.90 8.84 9.37
C LEU A 266 0.98 8.43 10.84
N LEU A 267 0.63 7.17 11.10
CA LEU A 267 0.67 6.57 12.41
C LEU A 267 1.80 5.55 12.51
N PHE A 268 2.71 5.71 13.47
CA PHE A 268 3.86 4.84 13.67
C PHE A 268 3.75 4.12 15.00
N LEU A 269 3.62 2.80 14.95
CA LEU A 269 3.63 1.94 16.13
C LEU A 269 5.05 1.52 16.49
N HIS A 270 5.40 1.54 17.78
CA HIS A 270 6.71 1.09 18.21
C HIS A 270 6.87 -0.43 17.96
N PRO A 271 7.93 -0.87 17.26
CA PRO A 271 8.01 -2.24 16.75
C PRO A 271 8.10 -3.33 17.82
N ARG A 272 8.65 -3.01 18.99
CA ARG A 272 8.78 -3.93 20.14
C ARG A 272 7.79 -3.68 21.28
N ARG A 273 7.13 -2.53 21.24
CA ARG A 273 6.27 -1.99 22.30
C ARG A 273 4.93 -1.68 21.64
N ARG A 274 4.46 -2.67 20.88
CA ARG A 274 3.31 -2.54 19.99
C ARG A 274 2.16 -2.02 20.82
N GLY A 275 1.64 -0.87 20.43
CA GLY A 275 0.54 -0.17 21.09
C GLY A 275 0.85 0.57 22.39
N SER A 276 1.96 0.34 23.08
CA SER A 276 2.30 1.12 24.29
C SER A 276 3.11 2.39 23.98
N GLU A 277 3.66 2.50 22.78
CA GLU A 277 4.28 3.72 22.28
C GLU A 277 3.90 3.93 20.80
N LEU A 278 3.37 5.11 20.50
CA LEU A 278 2.82 5.48 19.20
C LEU A 278 3.23 6.92 18.91
N GLN A 279 3.62 7.17 17.66
CA GLN A 279 3.87 8.51 17.15
C GLN A 279 2.96 8.81 15.98
N LEU A 280 2.41 10.02 15.96
CA LEU A 280 1.51 10.53 14.95
C LEU A 280 2.19 11.67 14.20
N SER A 281 2.06 11.70 12.89
CA SER A 281 2.47 12.84 12.06
C SER A 281 1.27 13.29 11.26
N LYS A 282 0.72 14.45 11.65
CA LYS A 282 -0.53 14.97 11.09
C LYS A 282 -0.38 15.44 9.65
N ASN A 283 -1.39 15.21 8.84
CA ASN A 283 -1.45 15.67 7.47
C ASN A 283 -1.86 17.14 7.37
N LEU A 284 -1.06 17.92 6.65
CA LEU A 284 -1.21 19.36 6.42
C LEU A 284 -1.52 19.66 4.95
N GLY A 285 -2.11 18.70 4.23
CA GLY A 285 -2.45 18.78 2.81
C GLY A 285 -1.31 18.32 1.91
N GLY A 286 -0.92 17.04 2.02
CA GLY A 286 0.17 16.45 1.22
C GLY A 286 1.56 16.71 1.80
N ARG A 287 1.61 17.20 3.04
CA ARG A 287 2.81 17.34 3.86
C ARG A 287 2.47 16.93 5.28
N PHE A 288 3.41 16.35 5.98
CA PHE A 288 3.24 15.87 7.34
C PHE A 288 3.94 16.78 8.34
N GLY A 289 3.25 17.07 9.42
CA GLY A 289 3.73 17.87 10.54
C GLY A 289 4.86 17.19 11.33
N PRO A 290 5.36 17.84 12.40
CA PRO A 290 6.28 17.18 13.32
C PRO A 290 5.64 15.93 13.93
N LEU A 291 6.49 14.98 14.36
CA LEU A 291 6.04 13.81 15.09
C LEU A 291 5.52 14.23 16.48
N GLU A 292 4.33 13.75 16.80
CA GLU A 292 3.66 13.93 18.09
C GLU A 292 3.55 12.58 18.80
N SER A 293 3.69 12.58 20.12
CA SER A 293 3.51 11.39 20.95
C SER A 293 2.18 11.51 21.70
N PRO A 294 1.03 11.14 21.11
CA PRO A 294 -0.28 11.37 21.73
C PRO A 294 -0.46 10.59 23.04
N LEU A 295 0.33 9.52 23.25
CA LEU A 295 0.35 8.76 24.50
C LEU A 295 1.25 9.38 25.59
N GLU A 296 1.98 10.47 25.29
CA GLU A 296 2.85 11.13 26.26
C GLU A 296 2.01 11.72 27.42
N GLY A 297 2.14 11.12 28.61
CA GLY A 297 1.39 11.53 29.80
C GLY A 297 0.24 10.59 30.18
N PHE A 298 -0.08 9.59 29.35
CA PHE A 298 -0.86 8.44 29.82
C PHE A 298 0.03 7.58 30.72
N PRO A 299 -0.48 7.11 31.87
CA PRO A 299 0.28 6.17 32.67
C PRO A 299 0.63 4.97 31.78
N PRO A 300 1.89 4.50 31.78
CA PRO A 300 2.21 3.28 31.06
C PRO A 300 1.24 2.19 31.51
N PRO A 301 0.83 1.27 30.61
CA PRO A 301 0.04 0.11 31.00
C PRO A 301 0.72 -0.50 32.22
N SER A 302 -0.05 -0.74 33.28
CA SER A 302 0.45 -0.94 34.64
C SER A 302 1.36 -2.17 34.74
N GLY A 303 2.66 -2.00 34.48
CA GLY A 303 3.61 -3.11 34.39
C GLY A 303 5.09 -2.73 34.40
N GLU A 304 5.48 -1.49 34.10
CA GLU A 304 6.90 -1.07 34.12
C GLU A 304 7.43 -0.81 35.55
N THR A 305 7.42 -1.83 36.42
CA THR A 305 8.40 -1.94 37.50
C THR A 305 9.57 -2.77 37.03
N SER A 306 10.78 -2.24 37.21
CA SER A 306 12.08 -2.72 36.73
C SER A 306 12.52 -4.11 37.25
N GLY A 307 11.75 -5.17 36.95
CA GLY A 307 12.09 -6.55 37.30
C GLY A 307 11.21 -7.57 36.61
N GLU A 308 11.67 -8.06 35.46
CA GLU A 308 11.56 -9.41 34.85
C GLU A 308 10.34 -10.35 35.06
N GLU A 309 9.22 -9.92 35.62
CA GLU A 309 7.97 -10.67 35.54
C GLU A 309 6.98 -9.92 34.66
N LYS A 310 6.79 -10.46 33.45
CA LYS A 310 5.74 -10.06 32.51
C LYS A 310 4.40 -10.13 33.26
N ALA A 311 3.89 -8.99 33.70
CA ALA A 311 2.58 -8.93 34.32
C ALA A 311 1.57 -9.38 33.25
N GLU A 312 0.74 -10.34 33.60
CA GLU A 312 -0.39 -10.78 32.79
C GLU A 312 -1.39 -9.63 32.73
N GLY A 313 -1.26 -8.73 31.73
CA GLY A 313 -2.15 -7.57 31.57
C GLY A 313 -1.53 -6.28 31.01
N ASP A 314 -0.47 -6.34 30.18
CA ASP A 314 -0.04 -5.15 29.43
C ASP A 314 -1.14 -4.77 28.42
N GLU A 315 -1.84 -3.68 28.70
CA GLU A 315 -2.83 -3.06 27.81
C GLU A 315 -2.09 -2.52 26.56
N GLU A 316 -2.22 -3.22 25.43
CA GLU A 316 -1.61 -2.90 24.15
C GLU A 316 -2.64 -2.15 23.31
N ALA A 317 -2.32 -0.95 22.81
CA ALA A 317 -3.21 -0.27 21.89
C ALA A 317 -3.48 -1.13 20.66
N VAL A 318 -4.74 -1.54 20.53
CA VAL A 318 -5.27 -2.32 19.41
C VAL A 318 -5.75 -1.39 18.30
N LEU A 319 -6.26 -0.20 18.66
CA LEU A 319 -6.82 0.75 17.71
C LEU A 319 -6.60 2.19 18.19
N PHE A 320 -6.19 3.05 17.26
CA PHE A 320 -6.15 4.49 17.43
C PHE A 320 -6.82 5.11 16.21
N ASP A 321 -8.02 5.67 16.41
CA ASP A 321 -8.91 6.13 15.34
C ASP A 321 -10.03 7.02 15.91
N ASP A 322 -10.66 7.87 15.08
CA ASP A 322 -11.87 8.63 15.46
C ASP A 322 -13.10 7.73 15.37
N LEU A 323 -13.43 7.05 16.48
CA LEU A 323 -14.45 6.00 16.53
C LEU A 323 -15.85 6.56 16.70
N ASP A 324 -15.99 7.76 17.28
CA ASP A 324 -17.28 8.40 17.50
C ASP A 324 -17.61 9.53 16.51
N GLY A 325 -16.65 9.91 15.67
CA GLY A 325 -16.79 10.88 14.59
C GLY A 325 -16.81 12.32 15.07
N ASP A 326 -16.22 12.62 16.24
CA ASP A 326 -16.17 13.97 16.81
C ASP A 326 -14.93 14.79 16.39
N GLY A 327 -14.06 14.21 15.57
CA GLY A 327 -12.79 14.82 15.14
C GLY A 327 -11.69 14.67 16.19
N ARG A 328 -11.73 13.60 16.99
CA ARG A 328 -10.68 13.26 17.97
C ARG A 328 -10.43 11.75 17.92
N ALA A 329 -9.17 11.38 18.03
CA ALA A 329 -8.81 9.98 18.12
C ALA A 329 -9.19 9.38 19.49
N GLU A 330 -9.85 8.23 19.46
CA GLU A 330 -9.93 7.31 20.58
C GLU A 330 -8.80 6.28 20.54
N LEU A 331 -8.36 5.88 21.72
CA LEU A 331 -7.45 4.77 21.93
C LEU A 331 -8.22 3.58 22.51
N VAL A 332 -8.12 2.42 21.86
CA VAL A 332 -8.61 1.13 22.36
C VAL A 332 -7.41 0.28 22.75
N THR A 333 -7.38 -0.17 24.01
CA THR A 333 -6.35 -1.04 24.59
C THR A 333 -6.92 -2.36 25.10
#